data_AF-F5ZAE4-F1
#
_entry.id   AF-F5ZAE4-F1
#
_cell.length_a   1.000
_cell.length_b   1.000
_cell.length_c   1.000
_cell.angle_alpha   90.00
_cell.angle_beta   90.00
_cell.angle_gamma   90.00
#
_symmetry.space_group_name_H-M   'P 1'
#
loop_
_entity.id
_entity.type
_entity.pdbx_description
1 polymer ?
#
loop_
_entity_poly.entity_id
_entity_poly.type
_entity_poly.pdbx_seq_one_letter_code
_entity_poly.pdbx_strand_id
1 'polypeptide(L)'
;MRIAHNRSIHRETKDFRDEVIDNWPSILVAIWNDPEKQFIAVQRRSTAFSSCEVVVKMIINSLSPQLSNHHLRAIHEPLFEKQQFWSLLHQYEGRIKSVEFEIITPNMANISGSLSDDLKDFAKATNSAKNKLKIESDPEAPLHLVENNRTLQGLVNYSSEGGGNISLKIDGVKKLYHTSKTVKEIQLGDMEIQGNAEEVVSVIKEFLK
;
A
#
# COMPACT_ATOMS: atom_id res chain seq x y z
N MET A 1 10.76 20.11 6.88
CA MET A 1 11.58 20.42 5.69
C MET A 1 10.68 20.75 4.50
N ARG A 2 11.10 21.64 3.58
CA ARG A 2 10.38 21.92 2.32
C ARG A 2 11.10 21.24 1.15
N ILE A 3 10.37 20.51 0.32
CA ILE A 3 10.88 19.86 -0.88
C ILE A 3 10.15 20.46 -2.09
N ALA A 4 10.86 20.77 -3.16
CA ALA A 4 10.29 21.23 -4.42
C ALA A 4 10.85 20.39 -5.58
N HIS A 5 10.05 20.23 -6.62
CA HIS A 5 10.46 19.62 -7.88
C HIS A 5 10.15 20.60 -9.01
N ASN A 6 11.07 20.76 -9.98
CA ASN A 6 10.82 21.62 -11.12
C ASN A 6 9.75 21.00 -12.02
N ARG A 7 8.70 21.75 -12.32
CA ARG A 7 7.69 21.38 -13.31
C ARG A 7 7.44 22.55 -14.25
N SER A 8 7.50 22.27 -15.54
CA SER A 8 7.06 23.22 -16.55
C SER A 8 5.54 23.17 -16.68
N ILE A 9 4.88 24.31 -16.55
CA ILE A 9 3.45 24.48 -16.79
C ILE A 9 3.27 25.02 -18.20
N HIS A 10 2.50 24.31 -19.02
CA HIS A 10 1.99 24.83 -20.28
C HIS A 10 0.73 25.66 -20.00
N ARG A 11 0.78 26.95 -20.33
CA ARG A 11 -0.34 27.88 -20.17
C ARG A 11 -0.71 28.47 -21.52
N GLU A 12 -1.94 28.24 -21.93
CA GLU A 12 -2.53 28.96 -23.06
C GLU A 12 -2.96 30.36 -22.59
N THR A 13 -2.45 31.39 -23.25
CA THR A 13 -2.75 32.79 -22.94
C THR A 13 -4.09 33.21 -23.56
N LYS A 14 -4.62 34.37 -23.15
CA LYS A 14 -5.87 34.94 -23.70
C LYS A 14 -5.81 35.16 -25.22
N ASP A 15 -4.60 35.26 -25.77
CA ASP A 15 -4.32 35.43 -27.20
C ASP A 15 -4.01 34.09 -27.90
N PHE A 16 -4.36 32.96 -27.28
CA PHE A 16 -4.15 31.60 -27.81
C PHE A 16 -2.68 31.27 -28.12
N ARG A 17 -1.76 31.80 -27.30
CA ARG A 17 -0.33 31.46 -27.36
C ARG A 17 0.04 30.54 -26.20
N ASP A 18 0.78 29.49 -26.49
CA ASP A 18 1.35 28.60 -25.49
C ASP A 18 2.60 29.23 -24.85
N GLU A 19 2.58 29.38 -23.53
CA GLU A 19 3.73 29.76 -22.72
C GLU A 19 4.15 28.59 -21.83
N VAL A 20 5.46 28.35 -21.73
CA VAL A 20 6.04 27.40 -20.79
C VAL A 20 6.58 28.19 -19.61
N ILE A 21 5.95 28.01 -18.44
CA ILE A 21 6.34 28.69 -17.20
C ILE A 21 6.98 27.67 -16.28
N ASP A 22 8.20 27.95 -15.82
CA ASP A 22 8.82 27.14 -14.78
C ASP A 22 8.11 27.36 -13.44
N ASN A 23 7.74 26.25 -12.80
CA ASN A 23 7.08 26.24 -11.51
C ASN A 23 7.82 25.30 -10.55
N TRP A 24 8.05 25.77 -9.33
CA TRP A 24 8.66 24.99 -8.25
C TRP A 24 7.65 24.79 -7.11
N PRO A 25 6.57 24.01 -7.33
CA PRO A 25 5.57 23.77 -6.32
C PRO A 25 6.21 22.99 -5.16
N SER A 26 6.32 23.64 -4.00
CA SER A 26 6.88 23.01 -2.80
C SER A 26 5.82 22.25 -1.99
N ILE A 27 6.29 21.22 -1.29
CA ILE A 27 5.53 20.45 -0.30
C ILE A 27 6.25 20.48 1.05
N LEU A 28 5.47 20.35 2.12
CA LEU A 28 5.99 20.14 3.46
C LEU A 28 6.19 18.66 3.73
N VAL A 29 7.37 18.31 4.25
CA VAL A 29 7.68 16.97 4.78
C VAL A 29 8.16 17.11 6.22
N ALA A 30 7.60 16.31 7.11
CA ALA A 30 8.06 16.15 8.49
C ALA A 30 8.56 14.72 8.69
N ILE A 31 9.74 14.58 9.29
CA ILE A 31 10.34 13.29 9.65
C ILE A 31 10.44 13.30 11.17
N TRP A 32 9.82 12.31 11.78
CA TRP A 32 9.92 12.03 13.20
C TRP A 32 10.71 10.74 13.34
N ASN A 33 11.93 10.82 13.88
CA ASN A 33 12.83 9.68 14.04
C ASN A 33 13.22 9.53 15.52
N ASP A 34 12.26 9.10 16.32
CA ASP A 34 12.45 8.78 17.72
C ASP A 34 12.77 7.27 17.87
N PRO A 35 13.55 6.86 18.88
CA PRO A 35 13.84 5.44 19.11
C PRO A 35 12.59 4.57 19.27
N GLU A 36 11.49 5.13 19.77
CA GLU A 36 10.22 4.41 19.94
C GLU A 36 9.35 4.49 18.67
N LYS A 37 9.38 5.61 17.96
CA LYS A 37 8.46 5.89 16.84
C LYS A 37 9.17 6.53 15.67
N GLN A 38 8.94 6.00 14.48
CA GLN A 38 9.50 6.51 13.23
C GLN A 38 8.37 6.78 12.24
N PHE A 39 8.15 8.06 11.92
CA PHE A 39 7.08 8.48 11.01
C PHE A 39 7.59 9.48 9.98
N ILE A 40 7.00 9.41 8.79
CA ILE A 40 7.18 10.41 7.74
C ILE A 40 5.80 10.94 7.37
N ALA A 41 5.58 12.23 7.58
CA ALA A 41 4.38 12.92 7.14
C ALA A 41 4.69 13.73 5.87
N VAL A 42 3.89 13.52 4.82
CA VAL A 42 4.05 14.18 3.53
C VAL A 42 2.77 14.94 3.19
N GLN A 43 2.90 16.25 2.92
CA GLN A 43 1.80 17.06 2.44
C GLN A 43 1.36 16.61 1.05
N ARG A 44 0.08 16.25 0.90
CA ARG A 44 -0.49 15.91 -0.40
C ARG A 44 -0.68 17.17 -1.24
N ARG A 45 0.07 17.27 -2.34
CA ARG A 45 -0.06 18.33 -3.34
C ARG A 45 0.21 17.76 -4.73
N SER A 46 -0.86 17.37 -5.44
CA SER A 46 -0.78 16.74 -6.77
C SER A 46 -0.11 17.61 -7.84
N THR A 47 -0.19 18.93 -7.68
CA THR A 47 0.51 19.89 -8.57
C THR A 47 2.04 19.81 -8.44
N ALA A 48 2.56 19.25 -7.34
CA ALA A 48 3.99 19.10 -7.09
C ALA A 48 4.49 17.68 -7.37
N PHE A 49 3.82 16.68 -6.80
CA PHE A 49 4.18 15.26 -6.90
C PHE A 49 2.93 14.44 -7.19
N SER A 50 3.07 13.35 -7.97
CA SER A 50 1.95 12.48 -8.35
C SER A 50 1.31 11.77 -7.15
N SER A 51 2.12 11.39 -6.15
CA SER A 51 1.64 10.81 -4.90
C SER A 51 2.61 11.09 -3.74
N CYS A 52 2.14 10.93 -2.51
CA CYS A 52 3.00 11.02 -1.32
C CYS A 52 4.05 9.90 -1.30
N GLU A 53 3.72 8.72 -1.83
CA GLU A 53 4.63 7.56 -1.90
C GLU A 53 5.88 7.86 -2.72
N VAL A 54 5.75 8.59 -3.84
CA VAL A 54 6.90 9.00 -4.66
C VAL A 54 7.88 9.86 -3.87
N VAL A 55 7.36 10.76 -3.03
CA VAL A 55 8.19 11.63 -2.16
C VAL A 55 8.93 10.79 -1.12
N VAL A 56 8.23 9.85 -0.47
CA VAL A 56 8.84 8.96 0.53
C VAL A 56 9.92 8.09 -0.09
N LYS A 57 9.65 7.48 -1.26
CA LYS A 57 10.64 6.70 -2.02
C LYS A 57 11.86 7.53 -2.38
N MET A 58 11.67 8.76 -2.83
CA MET A 58 12.77 9.68 -3.16
C MET A 58 13.67 9.95 -1.93
N ILE A 59 13.07 10.21 -0.77
CA ILE A 59 13.81 10.44 0.48
C ILE A 59 14.58 9.18 0.88
N ILE A 60 13.93 8.02 0.90
CA ILE A 60 14.56 6.75 1.30
C ILE A 60 15.70 6.39 0.37
N ASN A 61 15.49 6.47 -0.95
CA ASN A 61 16.52 6.17 -1.93
C ASN A 61 17.75 7.06 -1.80
N SER A 62 17.55 8.31 -1.36
CA SER A 62 18.65 9.25 -1.11
C SER A 62 19.45 8.89 0.15
N LEU A 63 18.81 8.26 1.14
CA LEU A 63 19.44 7.80 2.39
C LEU A 63 20.04 6.39 2.27
N SER A 64 19.54 5.57 1.34
CA SER A 64 19.93 4.16 1.18
C SER A 64 21.44 3.93 1.15
N PRO A 65 22.28 4.68 0.40
CA PRO A 65 23.72 4.45 0.37
C PRO A 65 24.40 4.66 1.74
N GLN A 66 23.93 5.65 2.50
CA GLN A 66 24.46 5.93 3.84
C GLN A 66 24.03 4.85 4.83
N LEU A 67 22.76 4.43 4.76
CA LEU A 67 22.24 3.36 5.61
C LEU A 67 22.92 2.03 5.33
N SER A 68 23.16 1.69 4.05
CA SER A 68 23.82 0.42 3.68
C SER A 68 25.25 0.32 4.20
N ASN A 69 25.99 1.43 4.29
CA ASN A 69 27.33 1.46 4.88
C ASN A 69 27.32 1.07 6.37
N HIS A 70 26.18 1.22 7.04
CA HIS A 70 25.96 0.83 8.43
C HIS A 70 25.16 -0.48 8.55
N HIS A 71 24.98 -1.24 7.47
CA HIS A 71 24.14 -2.44 7.43
C HIS A 71 22.67 -2.19 7.83
N LEU A 72 22.20 -0.95 7.63
CA LEU A 72 20.82 -0.54 7.90
C LEU A 72 20.03 -0.47 6.60
N ARG A 73 18.72 -0.72 6.70
CA ARG A 73 17.76 -0.57 5.61
C ARG A 73 16.52 0.18 6.09
N ALA A 74 16.13 1.22 5.37
CA ALA A 74 14.84 1.86 5.58
C ALA A 74 13.77 1.19 4.71
N ILE A 75 12.65 0.84 5.33
CA ILE A 75 11.44 0.35 4.67
C ILE A 75 10.31 1.28 5.08
N HIS A 76 9.44 1.65 4.14
CA HIS A 76 8.27 2.47 4.43
C HIS A 76 7.01 1.67 4.21
N GLU A 77 6.09 1.77 5.15
CA GLU A 77 4.73 1.29 5.02
C GLU A 77 3.79 2.41 5.43
N PRO A 78 2.72 2.68 4.68
CA PRO A 78 1.75 3.68 5.06
C PRO A 78 0.85 3.16 6.19
N LEU A 79 0.44 4.08 7.05
CA LEU A 79 -0.50 3.82 8.11
C LEU A 79 -1.93 3.82 7.55
N PHE A 80 -2.79 2.98 8.12
CA PHE A 80 -4.20 2.95 7.78
C PHE A 80 -5.07 2.79 9.02
N GLU A 81 -6.35 3.18 8.91
CA GLU A 81 -7.30 3.02 10.00
C GLU A 81 -7.82 1.58 10.04
N LYS A 82 -7.62 0.90 11.18
CA LYS A 82 -8.07 -0.49 11.43
C LYS A 82 -9.56 -0.66 11.07
N GLN A 83 -10.39 0.34 11.38
CA GLN A 83 -11.82 0.36 11.10
C GLN A 83 -12.14 0.24 9.61
N GLN A 84 -11.29 0.76 8.72
CA GLN A 84 -11.50 0.63 7.27
C GLN A 84 -11.35 -0.81 6.81
N PHE A 85 -10.38 -1.55 7.38
CA PHE A 85 -10.24 -2.98 7.11
C PHE A 85 -11.48 -3.76 7.56
N TRP A 86 -11.93 -3.54 8.80
CA TRP A 86 -13.13 -4.21 9.33
C TRP A 86 -14.39 -3.86 8.54
N SER A 87 -14.57 -2.58 8.18
CA SER A 87 -15.69 -2.14 7.33
C SER A 87 -15.68 -2.84 5.97
N LEU A 88 -14.50 -3.05 5.38
CA LEU A 88 -14.36 -3.74 4.11
C LEU A 88 -14.62 -5.25 4.25
N LEU A 89 -14.23 -5.88 5.37
CA LEU A 89 -14.59 -7.26 5.66
C LEU A 89 -16.12 -7.43 5.77
N HIS A 90 -16.78 -6.57 6.55
CA HIS A 90 -18.24 -6.59 6.72
C HIS A 90 -18.98 -6.31 5.41
N GLN A 91 -18.48 -5.38 4.59
CA GLN A 91 -19.08 -5.05 3.30
C GLN A 91 -19.07 -6.23 2.30
N TYR A 92 -18.04 -7.07 2.35
CA TYR A 92 -17.84 -8.19 1.42
C TYR A 92 -17.95 -9.55 2.10
N GLU A 93 -18.67 -9.62 3.23
CA GLU A 93 -18.91 -10.86 3.95
C GLU A 93 -19.50 -11.93 3.01
N GLY A 94 -19.02 -13.17 3.15
CA GLY A 94 -19.42 -14.28 2.27
C GLY A 94 -18.85 -14.23 0.84
N ARG A 95 -18.02 -13.24 0.49
CA ARG A 95 -17.38 -13.12 -0.83
C ARG A 95 -15.85 -13.11 -0.78
N ILE A 96 -15.25 -13.05 0.39
CA ILE A 96 -13.79 -13.02 0.53
C ILE A 96 -13.25 -14.42 0.21
N LYS A 97 -12.22 -14.51 -0.64
CA LYS A 97 -11.57 -15.77 -1.03
C LYS A 97 -10.19 -15.92 -0.40
N SER A 98 -9.46 -14.81 -0.26
CA SER A 98 -8.19 -14.84 0.46
C SER A 98 -7.83 -13.51 1.09
N VAL A 99 -7.02 -13.60 2.14
CA VAL A 99 -6.34 -12.47 2.78
C VAL A 99 -4.85 -12.76 2.83
N GLU A 100 -4.02 -11.79 2.47
CA GLU A 100 -2.57 -11.84 2.58
C GLU A 100 -2.09 -10.73 3.51
N PHE A 101 -1.41 -11.11 4.58
CA PHE A 101 -0.73 -10.19 5.49
C PHE A 101 0.75 -10.17 5.16
N GLU A 102 1.27 -8.99 4.87
CA GLU A 102 2.70 -8.74 4.82
C GLU A 102 3.19 -8.34 6.22
N ILE A 103 4.26 -8.98 6.67
CA ILE A 103 4.88 -8.75 7.98
C ILE A 103 6.33 -8.33 7.71
N ILE A 104 6.64 -7.07 7.99
CA ILE A 104 7.95 -6.47 7.76
C ILE A 104 8.67 -6.29 9.10
N THR A 105 9.95 -6.64 9.12
CA THR A 105 10.73 -6.82 10.35
C THR A 105 12.08 -6.09 10.27
N PRO A 106 12.07 -4.77 10.54
CA PRO A 106 13.19 -4.18 11.29
C PRO A 106 12.76 -3.50 12.61
N ASN A 107 11.49 -3.12 12.80
CA ASN A 107 10.99 -2.39 13.98
C ASN A 107 10.08 -3.24 14.89
N MET A 108 10.26 -4.55 14.89
CA MET A 108 9.35 -5.49 15.57
C MET A 108 9.26 -5.28 17.08
N ALA A 109 10.27 -4.70 17.73
CA ALA A 109 10.26 -4.45 19.18
C ALA A 109 9.18 -3.44 19.62
N ASN A 110 8.91 -2.39 18.83
CA ASN A 110 7.99 -1.31 19.23
C ASN A 110 6.54 -1.53 18.77
N ILE A 111 6.35 -2.17 17.61
CA ILE A 111 5.03 -2.55 17.08
C ILE A 111 4.58 -3.91 17.69
N SER A 112 5.42 -4.52 18.53
CA SER A 112 5.28 -5.89 19.04
C SER A 112 3.99 -6.16 19.83
N GLY A 113 3.38 -5.16 20.47
CA GLY A 113 2.30 -5.40 21.43
C GLY A 113 1.11 -6.18 20.86
N SER A 114 0.88 -6.12 19.54
CA SER A 114 -0.27 -6.72 18.89
C SER A 114 -0.02 -8.05 18.18
N LEU A 115 1.20 -8.35 17.73
CA LEU A 115 1.50 -9.59 17.01
C LEU A 115 1.71 -10.76 17.99
N SER A 116 1.34 -11.99 17.61
CA SER A 116 1.61 -13.17 18.46
C SER A 116 3.11 -13.37 18.66
N ASP A 117 3.50 -13.80 19.86
CA ASP A 117 4.91 -14.00 20.20
C ASP A 117 5.56 -15.08 19.33
N ASP A 118 4.81 -16.12 18.96
CA ASP A 118 5.28 -17.19 18.07
C ASP A 118 5.72 -16.67 16.68
N LEU A 119 4.98 -15.71 16.09
CA LEU A 119 5.35 -15.14 14.80
C LEU A 119 6.59 -14.24 14.91
N LYS A 120 6.75 -13.56 16.06
CA LYS A 120 7.94 -12.74 16.32
C LYS A 120 9.17 -13.61 16.48
N ASP A 121 9.06 -14.67 17.28
CA ASP A 121 10.17 -15.56 17.57
C ASP A 121 10.57 -16.34 16.32
N PHE A 122 9.59 -16.75 15.50
CA PHE A 122 9.84 -17.31 14.18
C PHE A 122 10.59 -16.34 13.27
N ALA A 123 10.17 -15.08 13.19
CA ALA A 123 10.83 -14.10 12.34
C ALA A 123 12.26 -13.77 12.81
N LYS A 124 12.48 -13.66 14.13
CA LYS A 124 13.82 -13.46 14.73
C LYS A 124 14.73 -14.66 14.47
N ALA A 125 14.25 -15.87 14.70
CA ALA A 125 15.04 -17.10 14.53
C ALA A 125 15.43 -17.34 13.07
N THR A 126 14.58 -16.94 12.12
CA THR A 126 14.82 -17.12 10.68
C THR A 126 15.58 -15.96 10.04
N ASN A 127 15.86 -14.88 10.79
CA ASN A 127 16.42 -13.63 10.26
C ASN A 127 15.65 -13.12 9.01
N SER A 128 14.33 -13.30 9.01
CA SER A 128 13.48 -12.89 7.89
C SER A 128 13.15 -11.41 8.00
N ALA A 129 13.32 -10.66 6.90
CA ALA A 129 13.08 -9.21 6.84
C ALA A 129 11.66 -8.84 6.34
N LYS A 130 11.03 -9.76 5.61
CA LYS A 130 9.69 -9.62 5.04
C LYS A 130 9.08 -11.02 4.90
N ASN A 131 7.92 -11.21 5.51
CA ASN A 131 7.15 -12.45 5.48
C ASN A 131 5.76 -12.19 4.90
N LYS A 132 5.18 -13.22 4.28
CA LYS A 132 3.81 -13.17 3.77
C LYS A 132 3.02 -14.33 4.36
N LEU A 133 1.95 -14.00 5.06
CA LEU A 133 0.97 -14.95 5.56
C LEU A 133 -0.28 -14.87 4.69
N LYS A 134 -0.49 -15.88 3.85
CA LYS A 134 -1.65 -15.97 2.96
C LYS A 134 -2.61 -17.02 3.50
N ILE A 135 -3.87 -16.62 3.67
CA ILE A 135 -4.96 -17.48 4.11
C ILE A 135 -5.98 -17.51 2.98
N GLU A 136 -6.33 -18.71 2.51
CA GLU A 136 -7.25 -18.90 1.39
C GLU A 136 -8.33 -19.91 1.79
N SER A 137 -9.55 -19.67 1.31
CA SER A 137 -10.61 -20.67 1.38
C SER A 137 -10.57 -21.62 0.20
N ASP A 138 -11.33 -22.70 0.31
CA ASP A 138 -11.67 -23.54 -0.83
C ASP A 138 -12.30 -22.69 -1.96
N PRO A 139 -12.03 -22.99 -3.25
CA PRO A 139 -12.64 -22.27 -4.38
C PRO A 139 -14.17 -22.15 -4.29
N GLU A 140 -14.86 -23.13 -3.73
CA GLU A 140 -16.33 -23.16 -3.63
C GLU A 140 -16.88 -22.51 -2.35
N ALA A 141 -16.02 -22.21 -1.38
CA ALA A 141 -16.42 -21.61 -0.11
C ALA A 141 -15.85 -20.18 0.06
N PRO A 142 -16.49 -19.32 0.86
CA PRO A 142 -15.88 -18.06 1.29
C PRO A 142 -14.95 -18.28 2.49
N LEU A 143 -13.94 -17.43 2.61
CA LEU A 143 -13.08 -17.35 3.77
C LEU A 143 -13.80 -16.68 4.93
N HIS A 144 -13.86 -17.38 6.06
CA HIS A 144 -14.49 -16.88 7.27
C HIS A 144 -13.47 -16.16 8.16
N LEU A 145 -13.57 -14.83 8.22
CA LEU A 145 -12.73 -13.95 9.03
C LEU A 145 -13.61 -13.26 10.07
N VAL A 146 -13.39 -13.57 11.36
CA VAL A 146 -14.20 -13.01 12.45
C VAL A 146 -13.41 -11.95 13.19
N GLU A 147 -14.01 -10.77 13.37
CA GLU A 147 -13.37 -9.64 14.04
C GLU A 147 -12.96 -9.96 15.48
N ASN A 148 -13.66 -10.85 16.19
CA ASN A 148 -13.31 -11.27 17.55
C ASN A 148 -12.08 -12.22 17.63
N ASN A 149 -11.52 -12.65 16.50
CA ASN A 149 -10.36 -13.52 16.49
C ASN A 149 -9.11 -12.74 16.91
N ARG A 150 -8.55 -13.08 18.07
CA ARG A 150 -7.39 -12.39 18.66
C ARG A 150 -6.17 -12.35 17.75
N THR A 151 -5.90 -13.43 17.01
CA THR A 151 -4.76 -13.50 16.08
C THR A 151 -4.98 -12.58 14.88
N LEU A 152 -6.19 -12.58 14.32
CA LEU A 152 -6.55 -11.70 13.22
C LEU A 152 -6.45 -10.22 13.63
N GLN A 153 -7.00 -9.87 14.80
CA GLN A 153 -6.87 -8.52 15.35
C GLN A 153 -5.40 -8.13 15.51
N GLY A 154 -4.57 -9.06 16.00
CA GLY A 154 -3.14 -8.83 16.17
C GLY A 154 -2.41 -8.49 14.88
N LEU A 155 -2.70 -9.23 13.81
CA LEU A 155 -2.18 -8.98 12.46
C LEU A 155 -2.65 -7.64 11.90
N VAL A 156 -3.96 -7.34 12.01
CA VAL A 156 -4.53 -6.07 11.54
C VAL A 156 -3.92 -4.88 12.28
N ASN A 157 -3.78 -5.01 13.59
CA ASN A 157 -3.15 -4.01 14.44
C ASN A 157 -1.70 -3.75 14.02
N TYR A 158 -0.93 -4.84 13.85
CA TYR A 158 0.48 -4.77 13.46
C TYR A 158 0.65 -4.07 12.11
N SER A 159 -0.13 -4.46 11.10
CA SER A 159 -0.09 -3.85 9.77
C SER A 159 -0.50 -2.37 9.79
N SER A 160 -1.54 -2.00 10.55
CA SER A 160 -2.02 -0.60 10.61
C SER A 160 -1.02 0.40 11.19
N GLU A 161 -0.09 -0.09 12.00
CA GLU A 161 0.98 0.69 12.64
C GLU A 161 2.26 0.73 11.79
N GLY A 162 2.19 0.26 10.54
CA GLY A 162 3.31 0.25 9.60
C GLY A 162 4.14 -1.03 9.65
N GLY A 163 3.63 -2.10 10.30
CA GLY A 163 4.25 -3.42 10.30
C GLY A 163 4.13 -4.18 8.98
N GLY A 164 3.43 -3.62 7.99
CA GLY A 164 3.23 -4.21 6.67
C GLY A 164 1.83 -3.94 6.14
N ASN A 165 1.54 -4.49 4.96
CA ASN A 165 0.30 -4.25 4.25
C ASN A 165 -0.64 -5.47 4.30
N ILE A 166 -1.95 -5.23 4.22
CA ILE A 166 -2.97 -6.28 4.10
C ILE A 166 -3.57 -6.22 2.71
N SER A 167 -3.69 -7.38 2.06
CA SER A 167 -4.28 -7.54 0.73
C SER A 167 -5.47 -8.50 0.77
N LEU A 168 -6.61 -8.11 0.20
CA LEU A 168 -7.83 -8.94 0.15
C LEU A 168 -8.22 -9.29 -1.29
N LYS A 169 -8.55 -10.57 -1.51
CA LYS A 169 -9.14 -11.08 -2.76
C LYS A 169 -10.62 -11.39 -2.53
N ILE A 170 -11.48 -10.80 -3.34
CA ILE A 170 -12.94 -10.90 -3.23
C ILE A 170 -13.51 -11.50 -4.52
N ASP A 171 -14.43 -12.42 -4.38
CA ASP A 171 -15.11 -13.10 -5.48
C ASP A 171 -16.04 -12.16 -6.25
N GLY A 172 -16.07 -12.29 -7.57
CA GLY A 172 -16.77 -11.37 -8.48
C GLY A 172 -16.14 -9.98 -8.57
N VAL A 173 -14.98 -9.75 -7.95
CA VAL A 173 -14.23 -8.50 -8.04
C VAL A 173 -12.77 -8.83 -8.42
N LYS A 174 -12.38 -8.58 -9.67
CA LYS A 174 -10.95 -8.65 -10.11
C LYS A 174 -10.13 -7.48 -9.52
N LYS A 175 -10.21 -7.22 -8.21
CA LYS A 175 -9.48 -6.13 -7.53
C LYS A 175 -8.84 -6.68 -6.27
N LEU A 176 -7.55 -6.41 -6.12
CA LEU A 176 -6.81 -6.63 -4.88
C LEU A 176 -6.94 -5.35 -4.05
N TYR A 177 -7.46 -5.46 -2.83
CA TYR A 177 -7.59 -4.30 -1.94
C TYR A 177 -6.39 -4.24 -1.01
N HIS A 178 -5.57 -3.20 -1.16
CA HIS A 178 -4.47 -2.90 -0.26
C HIS A 178 -4.92 -1.88 0.79
N THR A 179 -4.69 -2.17 2.06
CA THR A 179 -5.00 -1.24 3.18
C THR A 179 -4.08 -0.02 3.18
N SER A 180 -2.85 -0.18 2.69
CA SER A 180 -1.84 0.86 2.54
C SER A 180 -2.22 2.03 1.62
N LYS A 181 -3.14 1.78 0.69
CA LYS A 181 -3.66 2.75 -0.26
C LYS A 181 -5.16 2.77 -0.07
N THR A 182 -5.74 3.88 0.36
CA THR A 182 -7.17 4.17 0.09
C THR A 182 -7.40 4.38 -1.43
N VAL A 183 -6.71 3.61 -2.29
CA VAL A 183 -6.73 3.65 -3.74
C VAL A 183 -6.70 2.21 -4.24
N LYS A 184 -7.76 1.87 -4.96
CA LYS A 184 -7.90 0.74 -5.88
C LYS A 184 -6.62 0.57 -6.69
N GLU A 185 -5.81 -0.44 -6.39
CA GLU A 185 -4.74 -0.86 -7.30
C GLU A 185 -5.30 -1.98 -8.18
N ILE A 186 -5.61 -1.63 -9.43
CA ILE A 186 -5.97 -2.57 -10.47
C ILE A 186 -4.67 -3.05 -11.09
N GLN A 187 -4.19 -4.23 -10.69
CA GLN A 187 -3.26 -4.98 -11.51
C GLN A 187 -4.09 -5.78 -12.52
N LEU A 188 -4.16 -5.25 -13.76
CA LEU A 188 -4.49 -6.06 -14.92
C LEU A 188 -3.29 -6.98 -15.17
N GLY A 189 -3.38 -8.21 -14.69
CA GLY A 189 -2.59 -9.29 -15.28
C GLY A 189 -3.04 -9.43 -16.74
N ASP A 190 -2.09 -9.50 -17.65
CA ASP A 190 -2.31 -9.60 -19.10
C ASP A 190 -3.46 -10.59 -19.38
N MET A 191 -4.55 -10.05 -19.90
CA MET A 191 -5.66 -10.88 -20.36
C MET A 191 -5.30 -11.28 -21.78
N GLU A 192 -4.62 -12.43 -21.94
CA GLU A 192 -4.62 -13.10 -23.23
C GLU A 192 -6.04 -13.56 -23.52
N ILE A 193 -6.78 -12.74 -24.25
CA ILE A 193 -8.06 -13.13 -24.82
C ILE A 193 -7.75 -13.90 -26.09
N GLN A 194 -7.76 -15.23 -26.01
CA GLN A 194 -7.91 -16.06 -27.19
C GLN A 194 -9.40 -16.30 -27.42
N GLY A 195 -9.94 -15.66 -28.45
CA GLY A 195 -11.33 -15.76 -28.87
C GLY A 195 -11.54 -15.07 -30.22
N ASN A 196 -12.63 -15.37 -30.91
CA ASN A 196 -12.98 -14.70 -32.16
C ASN A 196 -13.23 -13.20 -31.90
N ALA A 197 -12.89 -12.33 -32.85
CA ALA A 197 -13.03 -10.88 -32.77
C ALA A 197 -14.43 -10.42 -32.27
N GLU A 198 -15.48 -11.18 -32.58
CA GLU A 198 -16.85 -10.89 -32.15
C GLU A 198 -17.06 -11.07 -30.62
N GLU A 199 -16.39 -12.05 -30.01
CA GLU A 199 -16.44 -12.32 -28.56
C GLU A 199 -15.60 -11.32 -27.77
N VAL A 200 -14.50 -10.83 -28.35
CA VAL A 200 -13.68 -9.77 -27.73
C VAL A 200 -14.47 -8.46 -27.65
N VAL A 201 -15.24 -8.14 -28.70
CA VAL A 201 -16.02 -6.89 -28.78
C VAL A 201 -17.22 -6.90 -27.83
N SER A 202 -17.86 -8.05 -27.59
CA SER A 202 -18.97 -8.15 -26.65
C SER A 202 -18.52 -7.90 -25.20
N VAL A 203 -17.38 -8.49 -24.82
CA VAL A 203 -16.79 -8.31 -23.48
C VAL A 203 -16.40 -6.85 -23.24
N ILE A 204 -15.79 -6.17 -24.21
CA ILE A 204 -15.42 -4.74 -24.08
C ILE A 204 -16.66 -3.84 -23.92
N LYS A 205 -17.75 -4.13 -24.63
CA LYS A 205 -19.01 -3.36 -24.51
C LYS A 205 -19.67 -3.52 -23.15
N GLU A 206 -19.48 -4.65 -22.48
CA GLU A 206 -20.05 -4.91 -21.16
C GLU A 206 -19.29 -4.17 -20.04
N PHE A 207 -17.99 -3.93 -20.23
CA PHE A 207 -17.14 -3.17 -19.28
C PHE A 207 -17.26 -1.64 -19.37
N LEU A 208 -17.84 -1.11 -20.45
CA LEU A 208 -18.02 0.34 -20.67
C LEU A 208 -19.40 0.88 -20.25
N LYS A 209 -20.21 0.07 -19.59
CA LYS A 209 -21.48 0.49 -18.95
C LYS A 209 -21.31 0.80 -17.47
#